data_AF-A0A3D0XCV3-F1
#
_entry.id   AF-A0A3D0XCV3-F1
#
_cell.length_a   1.000
_cell.length_b   1.000
_cell.length_c   1.000
_cell.angle_alpha   90.00
_cell.angle_beta   90.00
_cell.angle_gamma   90.00
#
_symmetry.space_group_name_H-M   'P 1'
#
loop_
_entity.id
_entity.type
_entity.pdbx_description
1 polymer ?
#
loop_
_entity_poly.entity_id
_entity_poly.type
_entity_poly.pdbx_seq_one_letter_code
_entity_poly.pdbx_strand_id
1 'polypeptide(L)' 'GEWNEQEVTVQGSKIKVVLNGTTILDTDLREVREYMGGSPHPGKERYDGFFGFAGHGDPVSFRNIRIKALR' A
#
# COMPACT_ATOMS: atom_id res chain seq x y z
N GLY A 1 -10.49 -2.01 20.40
CA GLY A 1 -10.29 -1.82 18.96
C GLY A 1 -11.17 -2.78 18.21
N GLU A 2 -11.54 -2.45 16.98
CA GLU A 2 -12.29 -3.31 16.08
C GLU A 2 -11.36 -3.84 14.99
N TRP A 3 -11.67 -5.03 14.48
CA TRP A 3 -10.88 -5.62 13.41
C TRP A 3 -11.28 -5.00 12.07
N ASN A 4 -10.26 -4.63 11.29
CA ASN A 4 -10.40 -4.19 9.93
C ASN A 4 -9.73 -5.20 8.99
N GLU A 5 -10.20 -5.26 7.75
CA GLU A 5 -9.58 -6.01 6.67
C GLU A 5 -9.07 -5.03 5.62
N GLN A 6 -7.78 -5.12 5.28
CA GLN A 6 -7.18 -4.34 4.21
C GLN A 6 -6.52 -5.25 3.20
N GLU A 7 -6.94 -5.12 1.93
CA GLU A 7 -6.27 -5.75 0.80
C GLU A 7 -5.51 -4.67 0.02
N VAL A 8 -4.22 -4.93 -0.22
CA VAL A 8 -3.36 -4.07 -1.05
C VAL A 8 -2.88 -4.89 -2.24
N THR A 9 -3.28 -4.47 -3.44
CA THR A 9 -2.79 -5.05 -4.69
C THR A 9 -1.80 -4.11 -5.34
N VAL A 10 -0.58 -4.60 -5.58
CA VAL A 10 0.47 -3.89 -6.32
C VAL A 10 0.78 -4.69 -7.57
N GLN A 11 0.47 -4.12 -8.74
CA GLN A 11 0.76 -4.72 -10.05
C GLN A 11 1.53 -3.72 -10.90
N GLY A 12 2.85 -3.86 -10.92
CA GLY A 12 3.73 -2.87 -11.55
C GLY A 12 3.58 -1.52 -10.85
N SER A 13 3.18 -0.49 -11.60
CA SER A 13 2.89 0.86 -11.07
C SER A 13 1.46 1.05 -10.58
N LYS A 14 0.57 0.07 -10.82
CA LYS A 14 -0.84 0.14 -10.41
C LYS A 14 -0.98 -0.31 -8.97
N ILE A 15 -1.61 0.51 -8.16
CA ILE A 15 -1.87 0.25 -6.74
C ILE A 15 -3.36 0.38 -6.48
N LYS A 16 -3.92 -0.67 -5.89
CA LYS A 16 -5.30 -0.67 -5.39
C LYS A 16 -5.31 -1.03 -3.91
N VAL A 17 -6.10 -0.28 -3.13
CA VAL A 17 -6.32 -0.54 -1.71
C VAL A 17 -7.81 -0.64 -1.43
N VAL A 18 -8.20 -1.73 -0.78
CA VAL A 18 -9.57 -1.99 -0.32
C VAL A 18 -9.55 -2.11 1.20
N LEU A 19 -10.38 -1.31 1.87
CA LEU A 19 -10.55 -1.34 3.32
C LEU A 19 -12.00 -1.71 3.64
N ASN A 20 -12.20 -2.80 4.38
CA ASN A 20 -13.52 -3.32 4.75
C ASN A 20 -14.49 -3.42 3.56
N GLY A 21 -14.01 -3.94 2.43
CA GLY A 21 -14.80 -4.07 1.19
C GLY A 21 -14.95 -2.80 0.35
N THR A 22 -14.47 -1.64 0.81
CA THR A 22 -14.55 -0.37 0.08
C THR A 22 -13.21 -0.05 -0.59
N THR A 23 -13.21 0.23 -1.89
CA THR A 23 -12.00 0.70 -2.58
C THR A 23 -11.71 2.14 -2.15
N ILE A 24 -10.56 2.36 -1.52
CA ILE A 24 -10.12 3.68 -1.01
C ILE A 24 -8.99 4.28 -1.85
N LEU A 25 -8.33 3.45 -2.67
CA LEU A 25 -7.31 3.87 -3.63
C LEU A 25 -7.36 2.97 -4.85
N ASP A 26 -7.33 3.54 -6.04
CA ASP A 26 -7.13 2.85 -7.31
C ASP A 26 -6.38 3.83 -8.23
N THR A 27 -5.08 3.61 -8.41
CA THR A 27 -4.21 4.59 -9.08
C THR A 27 -3.06 3.93 -9.83
N ASP A 28 -2.50 4.66 -10.79
CA ASP A 28 -1.24 4.34 -11.45
C ASP A 28 -0.19 5.38 -11.05
N LEU A 29 0.87 4.93 -10.37
CA LEU A 29 1.95 5.82 -9.93
C LEU A 29 2.62 6.59 -11.07
N ARG A 30 2.54 6.11 -12.32
CA ARG A 30 3.11 6.81 -13.50
C ARG A 30 2.42 8.13 -13.80
N GLU A 31 1.17 8.30 -13.35
CA GLU A 31 0.35 9.48 -13.57
C GLU A 31 0.59 10.57 -12.51
N VAL A 32 1.18 10.21 -11.37
CA VAL A 32 1.50 11.15 -10.29
C VAL A 32 2.58 12.13 -10.74
N ARG A 33 2.26 13.43 -10.73
CA ARG A 33 3.19 14.53 -11.04
C ARG A 33 3.45 15.45 -9.85
N GLU A 34 2.51 15.51 -8.92
CA GLU A 34 2.58 16.34 -7.72
C GLU A 34 3.07 15.51 -6.52
N TYR A 35 3.93 16.11 -5.71
CA TYR A 35 4.53 15.45 -4.56
C TYR A 35 4.29 16.27 -3.30
N MET A 36 3.75 15.65 -2.25
CA MET A 36 3.51 16.32 -0.97
C MET A 36 4.79 16.95 -0.40
N GLY A 37 5.95 16.32 -0.59
CA GLY A 37 7.25 16.82 -0.15
C GLY A 37 7.97 17.75 -1.14
N GLY A 38 7.29 18.21 -2.20
CA GLY A 38 7.87 19.07 -3.23
C GLY A 38 8.99 18.44 -4.07
N SER A 39 9.24 17.14 -3.90
CA SER A 39 10.31 16.40 -4.59
C SER A 39 9.87 14.96 -4.90
N PRO A 40 10.39 14.35 -5.98
CA PRO A 40 10.08 12.97 -6.33
C PRO A 40 10.46 11.97 -5.23
N HIS A 41 9.57 11.03 -4.91
CA HIS A 41 9.87 9.98 -3.94
C HIS A 41 10.85 8.95 -4.54
N PRO A 42 11.97 8.60 -3.86
CA PRO A 42 13.03 7.75 -4.42
C PRO A 42 12.58 6.31 -4.70
N GLY A 43 11.47 5.87 -4.10
CA GLY A 43 10.90 4.55 -4.31
C GLY A 43 9.80 4.47 -5.37
N LYS A 44 9.35 5.60 -5.95
CA LYS A 44 8.15 5.64 -6.80
C LYS A 44 8.22 4.72 -8.02
N GLU A 45 9.39 4.60 -8.63
CA GLU A 45 9.59 3.83 -9.87
C GLU A 45 10.13 2.41 -9.61
N ARG A 46 10.18 1.98 -8.35
CA ARG A 46 10.59 0.61 -8.01
C ARG A 46 9.42 -0.35 -8.24
N TYR A 47 9.71 -1.46 -8.91
CA TYR A 47 8.73 -2.52 -9.18
C TYR A 47 8.83 -3.70 -8.20
N ASP A 48 9.87 -3.70 -7.36
CA ASP A 48 10.10 -4.68 -6.32
C ASP A 48 10.53 -4.00 -5.00
N GLY A 49 10.35 -4.72 -3.89
CA GLY A 49 10.66 -4.22 -2.56
C GLY A 49 10.20 -5.17 -1.46
N PHE A 50 10.34 -4.72 -0.21
CA PHE A 50 9.94 -5.47 0.96
C PHE A 50 8.52 -5.12 1.42
N PHE A 51 7.83 -6.11 1.97
CA PHE A 51 6.62 -5.92 2.75
C PHE A 51 6.97 -5.76 4.24
N GLY A 52 6.30 -4.86 4.94
CA GLY A 52 6.52 -4.66 6.37
C GLY A 52 5.37 -3.93 7.05
N PHE A 53 5.33 -4.03 8.38
CA PHE A 53 4.38 -3.30 9.23
C PHE A 53 5.06 -2.06 9.81
N ALA A 54 4.40 -0.91 9.71
CA ALA A 54 4.82 0.32 10.40
C ALA A 54 4.28 0.36 11.82
N GLY A 55 5.07 0.89 12.76
CA GLY A 55 4.67 1.11 14.15
C GLY A 55 5.16 2.49 14.62
N HIS A 56 4.30 3.20 15.36
CA HIS A 56 4.55 4.57 15.80
C HIS A 56 4.35 4.75 17.32
N GLY A 57 4.88 3.82 18.11
CA GLY A 57 4.85 3.85 19.58
C GLY A 57 3.59 3.25 20.22
N ASP A 58 2.44 3.38 19.56
CA ASP A 58 1.19 2.76 20.03
C ASP A 58 1.07 1.27 19.63
N PRO A 59 0.41 0.45 20.47
CA PRO A 59 0.23 -0.97 20.17
C PRO A 59 -0.76 -1.18 19.01
N VAL A 60 -0.35 -2.00 18.05
CA VAL A 60 -1.17 -2.46 16.91
C VAL A 60 -1.15 -3.98 16.85
N SER A 61 -2.24 -4.59 16.37
CA SER A 61 -2.39 -6.05 16.26
C SER A 61 -2.73 -6.45 14.83
N PHE A 62 -2.04 -7.47 14.32
CA PHE A 62 -2.23 -8.02 12.98
C PHE A 62 -2.56 -9.51 13.05
N ARG A 63 -3.43 -9.99 12.15
CA ARG A 63 -3.76 -11.42 12.01
C ARG A 63 -4.14 -11.72 10.56
N ASN A 64 -4.15 -13.01 10.19
CA ASN A 64 -4.54 -13.47 8.85
C ASN A 64 -3.72 -12.85 7.70
N ILE A 65 -2.42 -12.63 7.92
CA ILE A 65 -1.51 -12.03 6.94
C ILE A 65 -1.23 -13.04 5.83
N ARG A 66 -1.51 -12.68 4.59
CA ARG A 66 -1.34 -13.52 3.39
C ARG A 66 -0.75 -12.68 2.26
N ILE A 67 0.12 -13.27 1.46
CA ILE A 67 0.68 -12.65 0.26
C ILE A 67 0.43 -13.61 -0.92
N LYS A 68 -0.14 -13.08 -2.00
CA LYS A 68 -0.28 -13.79 -3.27
C LYS A 68 0.62 -13.12 -4.30
N ALA A 69 1.59 -13.85 -4.82
CA ALA A 69 2.38 -13.38 -5.96
C ALA A 69 1.48 -13.25 -7.20
N LEU A 70 1.53 -12.10 -7.85
CA LEU A 70 0.85 -11.82 -9.11
C LEU A 70 1.85 -12.09 -10.25
N ARG A 71 1.41 -12.80 -11.28
CA ARG A 71 2.22 -13.10 -12.48
C ARG A 71 2.00 -12.03 -13.54
#